data_AF-A0A4W5QF64-F1
#
_entry.id   AF-A0A4W5QF64-F1
#
_cell.length_a   1.000
_cell.length_b   1.000
_cell.length_c   1.000
_cell.angle_alpha   90.00
_cell.angle_beta   90.00
_cell.angle_gamma   90.00
#
_symmetry.space_group_name_H-M   'P 1'
#
loop_
_entity.id
_entity.type
_entity.pdbx_description
1 polymer ?
#
loop_
_entity_poly.entity_id
_entity_poly.type
_entity_poly.pdbx_seq_one_letter_code
_entity_poly.pdbx_strand_id
1 'polypeptide(L)'
;MKVLQIIRHERIKYSVPVVKYDRNGFKPRPRQLILTQTAAYVVDEAKIKQRVQYTTLKGVSVSTLSDGIIIFHIASEDVKQKGDLVIQCDHLFEVLTKLSVVANKQSAINVVQGSILFQIQAGKEGIVDFSSGQESMVYKDKNGHLMVVSTRTRAR
;
A
#
# COMPACT_ATOMS: atom_id res chain seq x y z
N MET A 1 8.36 -18.12 -11.97
CA MET A 1 9.55 -17.99 -12.85
C MET A 1 9.55 -16.71 -13.71
N LYS A 2 8.51 -16.38 -14.48
CA LYS A 2 8.54 -15.23 -15.43
C LYS A 2 8.77 -13.85 -14.80
N VAL A 3 8.12 -13.50 -13.69
CA VAL A 3 8.27 -12.15 -13.10
C VAL A 3 9.67 -11.91 -12.55
N LEU A 4 10.25 -12.90 -11.87
CA LEU A 4 11.63 -12.81 -11.38
C LEU A 4 12.60 -12.59 -12.55
N GLN A 5 12.40 -13.24 -13.70
CA GLN A 5 13.21 -13.00 -14.89
C GLN A 5 13.05 -11.57 -15.44
N ILE A 6 11.85 -10.99 -15.38
CA ILE A 6 11.60 -9.61 -15.80
C ILE A 6 12.33 -8.63 -14.88
N ILE A 7 12.25 -8.79 -13.56
CA ILE A 7 12.78 -7.81 -12.60
C ILE A 7 14.20 -8.10 -12.12
N ARG A 8 14.81 -9.24 -12.50
CA ARG A 8 16.14 -9.68 -12.00
C ARG A 8 17.22 -8.62 -12.12
N HIS A 9 17.16 -7.83 -13.19
CA HIS A 9 18.17 -6.81 -13.50
C HIS A 9 18.12 -5.63 -12.52
N GLU A 10 17.00 -5.42 -11.82
CA GLU A 10 16.85 -4.34 -10.83
C GLU A 10 17.30 -4.73 -9.42
N ARG A 11 17.83 -5.96 -9.24
CA ARG A 11 18.28 -6.53 -7.96
C ARG A 11 17.22 -6.46 -6.85
N ILE A 12 16.52 -7.57 -6.65
CA ILE A 12 15.53 -7.73 -5.58
C ILE A 12 16.20 -7.55 -4.21
N LYS A 13 15.58 -6.74 -3.35
CA LYS A 13 16.06 -6.44 -1.99
C LYS A 13 15.22 -7.12 -0.93
N TYR A 14 13.92 -7.19 -1.17
CA TYR A 14 12.97 -7.70 -0.21
C TYR A 14 11.67 -8.08 -0.92
N SER A 15 10.92 -9.02 -0.36
CA SER A 15 9.64 -9.43 -0.90
C SER A 15 8.73 -9.98 0.19
N VAL A 16 7.43 -9.67 0.13
CA VAL A 16 6.47 -10.06 1.18
C VAL A 16 5.07 -10.28 0.61
N PRO A 17 4.28 -11.24 1.13
CA PRO A 17 2.86 -11.31 0.81
C PRO A 17 2.11 -10.09 1.35
N VAL A 18 1.15 -9.59 0.57
CA VAL A 18 0.27 -8.48 0.95
C VAL A 18 -1.15 -8.73 0.43
N VAL A 19 -2.13 -8.09 1.05
CA VAL A 19 -3.48 -7.96 0.49
C VAL A 19 -3.60 -6.59 -0.15
N LYS A 20 -3.87 -6.54 -1.45
CA LYS A 20 -4.12 -5.30 -2.18
C LYS A 20 -5.61 -5.02 -2.26
N TYR A 21 -6.03 -3.79 -1.97
CA TYR A 21 -7.41 -3.35 -2.13
C TYR A 21 -7.62 -2.70 -3.50
N ASP A 22 -8.56 -3.22 -4.28
CA ASP A 22 -8.91 -2.63 -5.58
C ASP A 22 -9.46 -1.21 -5.42
N ARG A 23 -8.93 -0.25 -6.19
CA ARG A 23 -9.37 1.15 -6.10
C ARG A 23 -10.87 1.32 -6.40
N ASN A 24 -11.38 0.45 -7.26
CA ASN A 24 -12.81 0.35 -7.54
C ASN A 24 -13.39 -0.77 -6.69
N GLY A 25 -14.13 -0.41 -5.64
CA GLY A 25 -14.91 -1.35 -4.84
C GLY A 25 -14.14 -2.08 -3.73
N PHE A 26 -12.86 -1.78 -3.51
CA PHE A 26 -12.05 -2.30 -2.40
C PHE A 26 -12.05 -3.82 -2.25
N LYS A 27 -12.17 -4.54 -3.37
CA LYS A 27 -12.06 -6.00 -3.33
C LYS A 27 -10.64 -6.40 -2.89
N PRO A 28 -10.48 -7.22 -1.84
CA PRO A 28 -9.18 -7.68 -1.39
C PRO A 28 -8.61 -8.69 -2.38
N ARG A 29 -7.33 -8.54 -2.70
CA ARG A 29 -6.59 -9.40 -3.62
C ARG A 29 -5.25 -9.81 -3.01
N PRO A 30 -5.01 -11.10 -2.75
CA PRO A 30 -3.68 -11.58 -2.41
C PRO A 30 -2.68 -11.23 -3.52
N ARG A 31 -1.56 -10.63 -3.13
CA ARG A 31 -0.48 -10.17 -4.02
C ARG A 31 0.87 -10.37 -3.33
N GLN A 32 1.92 -10.25 -4.13
CA GLN A 32 3.30 -10.19 -3.65
C GLN A 32 3.84 -8.77 -3.86
N LEU A 33 4.36 -8.14 -2.82
CA LEU A 33 5.08 -6.88 -2.90
C LEU A 33 6.59 -7.16 -2.96
N ILE A 34 7.21 -6.77 -4.07
CA ILE A 34 8.66 -6.91 -4.27
C ILE A 34 9.30 -5.52 -4.28
N LEU A 35 10.31 -5.32 -3.44
CA LEU A 35 11.15 -4.12 -3.44
C LEU A 35 12.45 -4.43 -4.20
N THR A 36 12.74 -3.64 -5.24
CA THR A 36 14.01 -3.68 -5.99
C THR A 36 14.84 -2.45 -5.67
N GLN A 37 16.01 -2.29 -6.27
CA GLN A 37 16.82 -1.09 -6.06
C GLN A 37 16.14 0.21 -6.57
N THR A 38 15.18 0.12 -7.50
CA THR A 38 14.64 1.29 -8.21
C THR A 38 13.11 1.43 -8.12
N ALA A 39 12.39 0.36 -7.78
CA ALA A 39 10.93 0.38 -7.76
C ALA A 39 10.33 -0.66 -6.79
N ALA A 40 9.08 -0.43 -6.39
CA ALA A 40 8.23 -1.44 -5.78
C ALA A 40 7.30 -2.06 -6.83
N TYR A 41 7.11 -3.37 -6.78
CA TYR A 41 6.26 -4.13 -7.69
C TYR A 41 5.16 -4.85 -6.93
N VAL A 42 3.92 -4.71 -7.41
CA VAL A 42 2.79 -5.54 -6.99
C VAL A 42 2.58 -6.62 -8.04
N VAL A 43 2.70 -7.87 -7.61
CA VAL A 43 2.75 -9.04 -8.49
C VAL A 43 1.62 -10.01 -8.18
N ASP A 44 1.13 -10.67 -9.22
CA ASP A 44 0.16 -11.75 -9.21
C ASP A 44 0.73 -12.92 -10.00
N GLU A 45 1.24 -13.93 -9.29
CA GLU A 45 1.91 -15.09 -9.88
C GLU A 45 2.97 -14.70 -10.94
N ALA A 46 2.61 -14.81 -12.23
CA ALA A 46 3.46 -14.54 -13.37
C ALA A 46 3.26 -13.14 -13.99
N LYS A 47 2.45 -12.25 -13.40
CA LYS A 47 2.11 -10.94 -13.96
C LYS A 47 2.43 -9.80 -13.00
N ILE A 48 3.13 -8.79 -13.50
CA ILE A 48 3.27 -7.50 -12.82
C ILE A 48 1.95 -6.75 -12.96
N LYS A 49 1.27 -6.46 -11.85
CA LYS A 49 0.01 -5.71 -11.84
C LYS A 49 0.25 -4.21 -11.73
N GLN A 50 1.29 -3.81 -11.01
CA GLN A 50 1.68 -2.41 -10.87
C GLN A 50 3.16 -2.32 -10.56
N ARG A 51 3.83 -1.34 -11.17
CA ARG A 51 5.18 -0.89 -10.84
C ARG A 51 5.06 0.52 -10.28
N VAL A 52 5.72 0.79 -9.16
CA VAL A 52 5.80 2.10 -8.52
C VAL A 52 7.27 2.48 -8.46
N GLN A 53 7.69 3.41 -9.32
CA GLN A 53 9.07 3.91 -9.28
C GLN A 53 9.25 4.76 -8.02
N TYR A 54 10.41 4.68 -7.37
CA TYR A 54 10.65 5.47 -6.16
C TYR A 54 10.72 6.98 -6.42
N THR A 55 11.07 7.36 -7.65
CA THR A 55 11.01 8.75 -8.13
C THR A 55 9.60 9.32 -8.13
N THR A 56 8.58 8.49 -8.42
CA THR A 56 7.17 8.92 -8.41
C THR A 56 6.48 8.69 -7.06
N LEU A 57 7.10 7.96 -6.13
CA LEU A 57 6.56 7.78 -4.78
C LEU A 57 6.73 9.07 -3.96
N LYS A 58 5.64 9.81 -3.77
CA LYS A 58 5.61 11.06 -3.00
C LYS A 58 5.78 10.82 -1.51
N GLY A 59 5.15 9.77 -1.00
CA GLY A 59 5.20 9.39 0.41
C GLY A 59 4.41 8.13 0.68
N VAL A 60 4.40 7.72 1.94
CA VAL A 60 3.69 6.55 2.43
C VAL A 60 2.91 6.95 3.67
N SER A 61 1.64 6.59 3.74
CA SER A 61 0.84 6.82 4.93
C SER A 61 0.40 5.51 5.57
N VAL A 62 0.43 5.49 6.90
CA VAL A 62 -0.03 4.41 7.76
C VAL A 62 -0.90 4.99 8.86
N SER A 63 -1.74 4.19 9.50
CA SER A 63 -2.56 4.65 10.62
C SER A 63 -1.79 4.60 11.95
N THR A 64 -2.37 5.17 13.00
CA THR A 64 -1.92 4.99 14.39
C THR A 64 -2.36 3.66 15.01
N LEU A 65 -3.02 2.77 14.26
CA LEU A 65 -3.60 1.52 14.75
C LEU A 65 -2.77 0.31 14.31
N SER A 66 -3.07 -0.85 14.91
CA SER A 66 -2.45 -2.13 14.54
C SER A 66 -3.23 -2.82 13.40
N ASP A 67 -3.49 -2.11 12.29
CA ASP A 67 -4.27 -2.64 11.16
C ASP A 67 -3.43 -3.17 9.98
N GLY A 68 -2.15 -2.78 9.92
CA GLY A 68 -1.23 -3.20 8.86
C GLY A 68 -1.46 -2.53 7.50
N ILE A 69 -2.31 -1.50 7.40
CA ILE A 69 -2.59 -0.77 6.16
C ILE A 69 -1.43 0.17 5.82
N ILE A 70 -1.06 0.14 4.54
CA ILE A 70 -0.03 0.98 3.95
C ILE A 70 -0.61 1.60 2.68
N ILE A 71 -0.51 2.92 2.56
CA ILE A 71 -0.93 3.67 1.37
C ILE A 71 0.30 4.31 0.74
N PHE A 72 0.64 3.89 -0.48
CA PHE A 72 1.69 4.55 -1.26
C PHE A 72 1.07 5.69 -2.06
N HIS A 73 1.52 6.91 -1.81
CA HIS A 73 1.11 8.11 -2.54
C HIS A 73 1.99 8.30 -3.77
N ILE A 74 1.39 8.27 -4.95
CA ILE A 74 2.10 8.19 -6.23
C ILE A 74 1.80 9.44 -7.05
N ALA A 75 2.85 10.08 -7.55
CA ALA A 75 2.73 11.13 -8.55
C ALA A 75 2.14 10.55 -9.83
N SER A 76 1.00 11.08 -10.24
CA SER A 76 0.36 10.76 -11.51
C SER A 76 0.39 12.01 -12.37
N GLU A 77 1.17 12.00 -13.44
CA GLU A 77 1.23 13.09 -14.43
C GLU A 77 0.26 12.86 -15.60
N ASP A 78 -0.25 11.64 -15.73
CA ASP A 78 -1.19 11.24 -16.78
C ASP A 78 -2.46 10.65 -16.15
N VAL A 79 -3.61 11.08 -16.67
CA VAL A 79 -4.96 10.60 -16.32
C VAL A 79 -5.09 9.08 -16.51
N LYS A 80 -4.31 8.50 -17.44
CA LYS A 80 -4.28 7.05 -17.71
C LYS A 80 -3.43 6.27 -16.70
N GLN A 81 -2.56 6.93 -15.94
CA GLN A 81 -1.73 6.26 -14.95
C GLN A 81 -2.54 5.86 -13.71
N LYS A 82 -2.06 4.79 -13.08
CA LYS A 82 -2.62 4.28 -11.83
C LYS A 82 -2.24 5.22 -10.70
N GLY A 83 -3.22 5.64 -9.89
CA GLY A 83 -2.96 6.43 -8.70
C GLY A 83 -2.38 5.60 -7.55
N ASP A 84 -2.65 6.06 -6.33
CA ASP A 84 -2.17 5.52 -5.07
C ASP A 84 -2.48 4.02 -4.93
N LEU A 85 -1.66 3.36 -4.13
CA LEU A 85 -1.75 1.92 -3.88
C LEU A 85 -2.09 1.70 -2.40
N VAL A 86 -3.21 1.02 -2.15
CA VAL A 86 -3.65 0.62 -0.80
C VAL A 86 -3.38 -0.88 -0.64
N ILE A 87 -2.56 -1.23 0.34
CA ILE A 87 -2.20 -2.61 0.69
C ILE A 87 -2.29 -2.83 2.20
N GLN A 88 -2.43 -4.08 2.62
CA GLN A 88 -2.30 -4.52 3.99
C GLN A 88 -1.19 -5.57 4.09
N CYS A 89 -0.39 -5.48 5.14
CA CYS A 89 0.73 -6.38 5.39
C CYS A 89 0.91 -6.65 6.89
N ASP A 90 1.07 -7.92 7.25
CA ASP A 90 1.32 -8.35 8.63
C ASP A 90 2.72 -7.96 9.13
N HIS A 91 3.65 -7.72 8.21
CA HIS A 91 5.03 -7.32 8.49
C HIS A 91 5.25 -5.81 8.31
N LEU A 92 4.30 -4.99 8.77
CA LEU A 92 4.26 -3.54 8.57
C LEU A 92 5.62 -2.84 8.80
N PHE A 93 6.19 -2.98 9.99
CA PHE A 93 7.43 -2.29 10.36
C PHE A 93 8.63 -2.74 9.52
N GLU A 94 8.70 -4.02 9.17
CA GLU A 94 9.76 -4.56 8.31
C GLU A 94 9.64 -3.98 6.90
N VAL A 95 8.43 -3.99 6.31
CA VAL A 95 8.16 -3.40 4.99
C VAL A 95 8.54 -1.93 4.96
N LEU A 96 8.06 -1.14 5.93
CA LEU A 96 8.33 0.29 5.97
C LEU A 96 9.82 0.58 6.11
N THR A 97 10.52 -0.12 7.01
CA THR A 97 11.95 0.09 7.23
C THR A 97 12.77 -0.28 5.98
N LYS A 98 12.47 -1.42 5.35
CA LYS A 98 13.14 -1.83 4.09
C LYS A 98 12.85 -0.83 2.98
N LEU A 99 11.61 -0.37 2.85
CA LEU A 99 11.22 0.62 1.86
C LEU A 99 11.94 1.96 2.08
N SER A 100 11.98 2.47 3.32
CA SER A 100 12.65 3.72 3.66
C SER A 100 14.12 3.72 3.27
N VAL A 101 14.83 2.62 3.54
CA VAL A 101 16.24 2.46 3.17
C VAL A 101 16.42 2.35 1.66
N VAL A 102 15.62 1.52 1.00
CA VAL A 102 15.80 1.20 -0.42
C VAL A 102 15.36 2.35 -1.34
N ALA A 103 14.27 3.04 -0.98
CA ALA A 103 13.72 4.16 -1.74
C ALA A 103 14.31 5.53 -1.34
N ASN A 104 15.11 5.58 -0.27
CA ASN A 104 15.58 6.82 0.36
C ASN A 104 14.41 7.78 0.71
N LYS A 105 13.39 7.23 1.39
CA LYS A 105 12.12 7.88 1.73
C LYS A 105 11.85 7.89 3.24
N GLN A 106 12.92 7.98 4.06
CA GLN A 106 12.84 7.92 5.52
C GLN A 106 11.94 9.03 6.08
N SER A 107 12.05 10.24 5.53
CA SER A 107 11.26 11.42 5.95
C SER A 107 9.88 11.51 5.28
N ALA A 108 9.47 10.49 4.51
CA ALA A 108 8.23 10.50 3.74
C ALA A 108 7.20 9.48 4.24
N ILE A 109 7.41 8.91 5.44
CA ILE A 109 6.41 8.09 6.13
C ILE A 109 5.58 8.99 7.03
N ASN A 110 4.28 9.02 6.80
CA ASN A 110 3.31 9.77 7.59
C ASN A 110 2.47 8.79 8.42
N VAL A 111 2.37 9.06 9.72
CA VAL A 111 1.46 8.35 10.62
C VAL A 111 0.23 9.23 10.83
N VAL A 112 -0.94 8.74 10.45
CA VAL A 112 -2.17 9.53 10.39
C VAL A 112 -3.22 8.94 11.33
N GLN A 113 -3.95 9.82 12.01
CA GLN A 113 -5.11 9.46 12.83
C GLN A 113 -6.40 9.84 12.09
N GLY A 114 -7.42 8.99 12.19
CA GLY A 114 -8.73 9.26 11.57
C GLY A 114 -8.80 8.71 10.15
N SER A 115 -8.62 9.55 9.15
CA SER A 115 -8.87 9.19 7.75
C SER A 115 -7.72 9.58 6.82
N ILE A 116 -7.50 8.81 5.75
CA ILE A 116 -6.53 9.12 4.70
C ILE A 116 -7.25 9.25 3.36
N LEU A 117 -7.06 10.39 2.70
CA LEU A 117 -7.40 10.59 1.29
C LEU A 117 -6.32 9.97 0.40
N PHE A 118 -6.74 9.28 -0.66
CA PHE A 118 -5.82 8.70 -1.64
C PHE A 118 -6.34 8.88 -3.07
N GLN A 119 -5.42 8.99 -4.02
CA GLN A 119 -5.74 9.16 -5.43
C GLN A 119 -6.07 7.81 -6.08
N ILE A 120 -7.24 7.69 -6.70
CA ILE A 120 -7.63 6.47 -7.42
C ILE A 120 -7.00 6.47 -8.82
N GLN A 121 -7.47 7.37 -9.67
CA GLN A 121 -7.06 7.58 -11.06
C GLN A 121 -7.82 8.79 -11.59
N ALA A 122 -7.22 9.55 -12.51
CA ALA A 122 -7.91 10.63 -13.23
C ALA A 122 -8.54 11.71 -12.31
N GLY A 123 -7.86 12.05 -11.20
CA GLY A 123 -8.35 13.02 -10.23
C GLY A 123 -9.50 12.53 -9.34
N LYS A 124 -9.94 11.27 -9.47
CA LYS A 124 -10.87 10.67 -8.51
C LYS A 124 -10.15 10.30 -7.23
N GLU A 125 -10.78 10.60 -6.11
CA GLU A 125 -10.26 10.32 -4.78
C GLU A 125 -11.07 9.24 -4.08
N GLY A 126 -10.43 8.53 -3.16
CA GLY A 126 -11.08 7.64 -2.21
C GLY A 126 -10.62 7.97 -0.80
N ILE A 127 -11.38 7.50 0.18
CA ILE A 127 -11.09 7.68 1.61
C ILE A 127 -10.91 6.31 2.25
N VAL A 128 -9.91 6.20 3.11
CA VAL A 128 -9.76 5.11 4.09
C VAL A 128 -10.02 5.69 5.47
N ASP A 129 -11.01 5.15 6.19
CA ASP A 129 -11.37 5.56 7.55
C ASP A 129 -10.88 4.53 8.56
N PHE A 130 -10.11 4.98 9.54
CA PHE A 130 -9.51 4.15 10.58
C PHE A 130 -10.25 4.32 11.91
N SER A 131 -10.61 3.21 12.53
CA SER A 131 -11.27 3.20 13.84
C SER A 131 -10.87 1.99 14.67
N SER A 132 -11.10 2.05 15.97
CA SER A 132 -10.87 0.92 16.87
C SER A 132 -12.19 0.25 17.27
N GLY A 133 -12.25 -1.07 17.16
CA GLY A 133 -13.44 -1.87 17.46
C GLY A 133 -13.13 -3.13 18.26
N GLN A 134 -14.14 -4.00 18.40
CA GLN A 134 -14.02 -5.30 19.07
C GLN A 134 -13.32 -6.34 18.19
N GLU A 135 -13.57 -6.30 16.88
CA GLU A 135 -13.01 -7.22 15.89
C GLU A 135 -12.27 -6.44 14.80
N SER A 136 -11.24 -7.05 14.24
CA SER A 136 -10.50 -6.48 13.12
C SER A 136 -11.25 -6.75 11.82
N MET A 137 -11.57 -5.71 11.07
CA MET A 137 -12.28 -5.85 9.80
C MET A 137 -11.89 -4.75 8.81
N VAL A 138 -11.86 -5.12 7.52
CA VAL A 138 -11.66 -4.18 6.42
C VAL A 138 -12.76 -4.39 5.40
N TYR A 139 -13.56 -3.35 5.15
CA TYR A 139 -14.73 -3.45 4.29
C TYR A 139 -15.07 -2.12 3.62
N LYS A 140 -15.81 -2.19 2.51
CA LYS A 140 -16.37 -1.00 1.87
C LYS A 140 -17.70 -0.64 2.55
N ASP A 141 -17.85 0.58 3.03
CA ASP A 141 -19.12 1.08 3.55
C ASP A 141 -20.03 1.66 2.44
N LYS A 142 -21.30 1.88 2.77
CA LYS A 142 -22.33 2.45 1.89
C LYS A 142 -21.97 3.85 1.40
N ASN A 143 -21.22 4.63 2.19
CA ASN A 143 -20.67 5.92 1.79
C ASN A 143 -19.58 5.81 0.70
N GLY A 144 -19.12 4.59 0.40
CA GLY A 144 -18.11 4.32 -0.61
C GLY A 144 -16.68 4.33 -0.09
N HIS A 145 -16.44 4.58 1.20
CA HIS A 145 -15.13 4.59 1.84
C HIS A 145 -14.65 3.17 2.16
N LEU A 146 -13.34 3.01 2.35
CA LEU A 146 -12.75 1.81 2.91
C LEU A 146 -12.69 1.97 4.43
N MET A 147 -13.50 1.22 5.15
CA MET A 147 -13.47 1.18 6.61
C MET A 147 -12.42 0.18 7.07
N VAL A 148 -11.53 0.62 7.95
CA VAL A 148 -10.50 -0.20 8.60
C VAL A 148 -10.73 -0.12 10.09
N VAL A 149 -11.17 -1.23 10.66
CA VAL A 149 -11.37 -1.39 12.10
C VAL A 149 -10.25 -2.27 12.63
N SER A 150 -9.47 -1.75 13.57
CA SER A 150 -8.45 -2.51 14.29
C SER A 150 -8.96 -2.87 15.69
N THR A 151 -8.59 -4.05 16.20
CA THR A 151 -8.94 -4.40 17.57
C THR A 151 -8.27 -3.44 18.55
N ARG A 152 -8.98 -3.06 19.62
CA ARG A 152 -8.35 -2.33 20.72
C ARG A 152 -7.34 -3.23 21.42
N THR A 153 -6.09 -3.16 21.00
CA THR A 153 -4.99 -3.66 21.83
C THR A 153 -4.91 -2.79 23.07
N ARG A 154 -5.11 -3.40 24.25
CA ARG A 154 -4.71 -2.74 25.50
C ARG A 154 -3.24 -2.37 25.37
N ALA A 155 -2.90 -1.12 25.69
CA ALA A 155 -1.51 -0.70 25.76
C ALA A 155 -0.74 -1.70 26.64
N ARG A 156 0.37 -2.23 26.12
CA ARG A 156 1.31 -3.02 26.92
C ARG A 156 2.08 -2.10 27.85
#